data_AF-A0A1S6EK29-F1
#
_entry.id   AF-A0A1S6EK29-F1
#
_cell.length_a   1.000
_cell.length_b   1.000
_cell.length_c   1.000
_cell.angle_alpha   90.00
_cell.angle_beta   90.00
_cell.angle_gamma   90.00
#
_symmetry.space_group_name_H-M   'P 1'
#
loop_
_entity.id
_entity.type
_entity.pdbx_description
1 polymer ?
#
loop_
_entity_poly.entity_id
_entity_poly.type
_entity_poly.pdbx_seq_one_letter_code
_entity_poly.pdbx_strand_id
1 'polypeptide(L)'
;MTHNETILNSTKSWLIRPYVRWYMHQVRHWTVKVVRYNEEEKEEEENLVPKCTQKHYSPAILFSGDGHSMNHYHCFSDVIFPLYMTSFSYKPDVHFLITDYRDILIRKTHEILHRLSRYPIVEIDNENEQVHCYHKMFVGLKFHGDLIVDQSSPEHAAGMSMQSFRRFLRDTYSLERSRALEPRLVKRTSPRLMIVSRKTSRILLNEGEISQMANEIGFDVVTSDAELTTNRSRFAQTVNSCDVMLGVHGAGLTNMLFLPDNAVVIQIVPYGPIDYLAGIEFRDPSWGMNISYLEYKVAVEESSLSKQYAPDDPIITDPNSYYAKGWDALFSVYLHNVNFTIDLGRFKGTLVEAMKLLQH
;
A
#
# COMPACT_ATOMS: atom_id res chain seq x y z
N MET A 1 -19.63 7.12 0.11
CA MET A 1 -19.59 7.72 -1.25
C MET A 1 -18.12 8.00 -1.55
N THR A 2 -17.51 7.27 -2.47
CA THR A 2 -16.09 7.48 -2.82
C THR A 2 -15.94 8.79 -3.59
N HIS A 3 -14.96 9.63 -3.22
CA HIS A 3 -14.60 10.92 -3.84
C HIS A 3 -14.10 10.82 -5.30
N ASN A 4 -14.72 9.98 -6.14
CA ASN A 4 -14.55 10.04 -7.58
C ASN A 4 -15.41 11.19 -8.11
N GLU A 5 -14.88 12.40 -7.98
CA GLU A 5 -15.51 13.61 -8.50
C GLU A 5 -15.67 13.52 -10.02
N THR A 6 -16.93 13.60 -10.43
CA THR A 6 -17.42 13.57 -11.81
C THR A 6 -17.17 14.94 -12.45
N ILE A 7 -16.25 15.03 -13.40
CA ILE A 7 -15.81 16.32 -13.96
C ILE A 7 -16.82 16.88 -14.98
N LEU A 8 -17.64 16.04 -15.61
CA LEU A 8 -18.74 16.47 -16.46
C LEU A 8 -19.86 15.44 -16.39
N ASN A 9 -21.02 15.85 -15.87
CA ASN A 9 -22.25 15.07 -15.93
C ASN A 9 -23.09 15.57 -17.11
N SER A 10 -23.15 14.78 -18.19
CA SER A 10 -24.33 14.78 -19.05
C SER A 10 -25.20 13.59 -18.66
N THR A 11 -26.50 13.64 -18.92
CA THR A 11 -27.41 12.50 -18.65
C THR A 11 -27.06 11.24 -19.46
N LYS A 12 -26.18 11.35 -20.46
CA LYS A 12 -25.78 10.26 -21.36
C LYS A 12 -24.30 9.86 -21.24
N SER A 13 -23.47 10.62 -20.53
CA SER A 13 -22.04 10.32 -20.38
C SER A 13 -21.42 10.98 -19.17
N TRP A 14 -20.44 10.31 -18.57
CA TRP A 14 -19.60 10.88 -17.52
C TRP A 14 -18.15 10.44 -17.64
N LEU A 15 -17.27 11.26 -17.07
CA LEU A 15 -15.84 11.02 -17.00
C LEU A 15 -15.48 10.40 -15.65
N ILE A 16 -14.72 9.32 -15.66
CA ILE A 16 -14.23 8.61 -14.48
C ILE A 16 -12.71 8.80 -14.37
N ARG A 17 -12.26 9.14 -13.16
CA ARG A 17 -10.85 9.01 -12.76
C ARG A 17 -10.61 7.57 -12.28
N PRO A 18 -9.81 6.78 -12.99
CA PRO A 18 -9.68 5.35 -12.66
C PRO A 18 -8.74 5.08 -11.50
N TYR A 19 -7.81 6.00 -11.23
CA TYR A 19 -6.85 5.90 -10.15
C TYR A 19 -7.40 6.53 -8.88
N VAL A 20 -7.17 5.87 -7.74
CA VAL A 20 -7.81 6.25 -6.47
C VAL A 20 -7.29 7.58 -5.88
N ARG A 21 -6.13 8.06 -6.36
CA ARG A 21 -5.56 9.35 -5.96
C ARG A 21 -6.03 10.45 -6.91
N TRP A 22 -6.88 11.33 -6.41
CA TRP A 22 -7.53 12.38 -7.21
C TRP A 22 -6.56 13.36 -7.90
N TYR A 23 -5.36 13.54 -7.34
CA TYR A 23 -4.32 14.45 -7.84
C TYR A 23 -3.45 13.84 -8.96
N MET A 24 -3.70 12.59 -9.36
CA MET A 24 -2.96 11.91 -10.42
C MET A 24 -3.52 12.23 -11.80
N HIS A 25 -3.28 13.46 -12.25
CA HIS A 25 -3.83 14.00 -13.50
C HIS A 25 -3.31 13.32 -14.78
N GLN A 26 -2.18 12.64 -14.71
CA GLN A 26 -1.55 11.95 -15.84
C GLN A 26 -2.26 10.65 -16.22
N VAL A 27 -3.04 10.06 -15.31
CA VAL A 27 -3.73 8.80 -15.58
C VAL A 27 -4.89 9.06 -16.54
N ARG A 28 -5.00 8.24 -17.59
CA ARG A 28 -6.03 8.37 -18.62
C ARG A 28 -7.43 8.31 -17.98
N HIS A 29 -8.20 9.39 -18.12
CA HIS A 29 -9.60 9.38 -17.72
C HIS A 29 -10.43 8.49 -18.64
N TRP A 30 -11.46 7.86 -18.11
CA TRP A 30 -12.37 7.01 -18.89
C TRP A 30 -13.71 7.68 -19.10
N THR A 31 -14.26 7.56 -20.29
CA THR A 31 -15.63 8.01 -20.57
C THR A 31 -16.57 6.83 -20.51
N VAL A 32 -17.54 6.88 -19.61
CA VAL A 32 -18.66 5.94 -19.62
C VAL A 32 -19.83 6.61 -20.33
N LYS A 33 -20.37 5.95 -21.35
CA LYS A 33 -21.54 6.39 -22.10
C LYS A 33 -22.71 5.47 -21.79
N VAL A 34 -23.85 6.05 -21.44
CA VAL A 34 -25.11 5.34 -21.33
C VAL A 34 -25.80 5.40 -22.68
N VAL A 35 -26.03 4.23 -23.25
CA VAL A 35 -26.84 4.11 -24.46
C VAL A 35 -28.19 3.52 -24.06
N ARG A 36 -29.28 4.23 -24.39
CA ARG A 36 -30.64 3.75 -24.15
C ARG A 36 -31.06 2.98 -25.38
N TYR A 37 -31.74 1.85 -25.20
CA TYR A 37 -32.31 1.10 -26.30
C TYR A 37 -33.78 1.51 -26.41
N ASN A 38 -34.09 2.49 -27.25
CA ASN A 38 -35.48 2.83 -27.55
C ASN A 38 -35.95 1.95 -28.72
N GLU A 39 -37.06 1.23 -28.55
CA GLU A 39 -37.60 0.37 -29.62
C GLU A 39 -38.09 1.18 -30.84
N GLU A 40 -38.36 2.48 -30.66
CA GLU A 40 -38.88 3.40 -31.69
C GLU A 40 -37.77 4.11 -32.51
N GLU A 41 -36.50 4.05 -32.07
CA GLU A 41 -35.34 4.70 -32.73
C GLU A 41 -34.30 3.66 -33.20
N LYS A 42 -34.76 2.43 -33.52
CA LYS A 42 -33.91 1.27 -33.84
C LYS A 42 -32.92 1.48 -34.99
N GLU A 43 -33.24 2.26 -36.02
CA GLU A 43 -32.41 2.30 -37.24
C GLU A 43 -31.21 3.27 -37.18
N GLU A 44 -31.25 4.34 -36.37
CA GLU A 44 -30.12 5.28 -36.25
C GLU A 44 -29.19 4.97 -35.06
N GLU A 45 -29.70 4.44 -33.93
CA GLU A 45 -28.89 4.12 -32.75
C GLU A 45 -28.31 2.69 -32.72
N GLU A 46 -28.81 1.73 -33.52
CA GLU A 46 -28.22 0.37 -33.62
C GLU A 46 -26.76 0.39 -34.12
N ASN A 47 -26.34 1.44 -34.83
CA ASN A 47 -24.97 1.60 -35.31
C ASN A 47 -24.02 2.22 -34.27
N LEU A 48 -24.51 2.68 -33.11
CA LEU A 48 -23.69 3.33 -32.08
C LEU A 48 -23.20 2.36 -30.98
N VAL A 49 -23.89 1.23 -30.77
CA VAL A 49 -23.49 0.22 -29.78
C VAL A 49 -22.87 -0.98 -30.49
N PRO A 50 -21.57 -1.25 -30.28
CA PRO A 50 -20.94 -2.43 -30.85
C PRO A 50 -21.65 -3.71 -30.41
N LYS A 51 -21.87 -4.64 -31.34
CA LYS A 51 -22.43 -5.97 -31.02
C LYS A 51 -21.43 -6.74 -30.16
N CYS A 52 -21.91 -7.38 -29.10
CA CYS A 52 -21.09 -8.23 -28.25
C CYS A 52 -20.46 -9.37 -29.06
N THR A 53 -19.13 -9.44 -29.12
CA THR A 53 -18.40 -10.59 -29.67
C THR A 53 -18.16 -11.64 -28.58
N GLN A 54 -18.01 -11.19 -27.32
CA GLN A 54 -17.85 -12.05 -26.15
C GLN A 54 -18.89 -11.68 -25.08
N LYS A 55 -19.62 -12.68 -24.58
CA LYS A 55 -20.63 -12.50 -23.53
C LYS A 55 -20.18 -13.19 -22.25
N HIS A 56 -20.23 -12.44 -21.15
CA HIS A 56 -19.77 -12.88 -19.84
C HIS A 56 -20.90 -12.79 -18.82
N TYR A 57 -21.04 -13.83 -17.99
CA TYR A 57 -22.06 -13.92 -16.94
C TYR A 57 -21.53 -13.51 -15.57
N SER A 58 -20.24 -13.76 -15.30
CA SER A 58 -19.55 -13.23 -14.11
C SER A 58 -19.35 -11.72 -14.23
N PRO A 59 -19.33 -10.97 -13.11
CA PRO A 59 -19.03 -9.54 -13.13
C PRO A 59 -17.60 -9.25 -13.59
N ALA A 60 -17.35 -8.03 -14.06
CA ALA A 60 -16.01 -7.51 -14.36
C ALA A 60 -15.62 -6.33 -13.45
N ILE A 61 -14.32 -6.16 -13.24
CA ILE A 61 -13.73 -4.95 -12.66
C ILE A 61 -12.71 -4.41 -13.67
N LEU A 62 -12.94 -3.18 -14.14
CA LEU A 62 -12.00 -2.41 -14.94
C LEU A 62 -11.16 -1.53 -14.01
N PHE A 63 -9.84 -1.69 -14.02
CA PHE A 63 -8.90 -0.88 -13.26
C PHE A 63 -7.70 -0.45 -14.11
N SER A 64 -7.03 0.64 -13.75
CA SER A 64 -5.81 1.09 -14.43
C SER A 64 -4.57 0.55 -13.72
N GLY A 65 -3.58 0.11 -14.50
CA GLY A 65 -2.24 -0.24 -14.03
C GLY A 65 -1.30 0.95 -13.89
N ASP A 66 -1.72 2.17 -14.25
CA ASP A 66 -0.90 3.37 -14.26
C ASP A 66 -0.70 3.99 -12.86
N GLY A 67 -0.22 5.24 -12.82
CA GLY A 67 -0.04 6.04 -11.62
C GLY A 67 1.22 5.67 -10.86
N HIS A 68 1.12 5.53 -9.54
CA HIS A 68 2.25 5.15 -8.69
C HIS A 68 2.32 3.65 -8.41
N SER A 69 1.57 2.82 -9.13
CA SER A 69 1.45 1.37 -8.94
C SER A 69 2.76 0.59 -8.88
N MET A 70 3.86 1.13 -9.44
CA MET A 70 5.19 0.52 -9.36
C MET A 70 5.86 0.67 -7.98
N ASN A 71 5.54 1.74 -7.24
CA ASN A 71 5.98 1.90 -5.87
C ASN A 71 5.33 0.83 -4.99
N HIS A 72 6.08 0.24 -4.06
CA HIS A 72 5.56 -0.87 -3.26
C HIS A 72 4.38 -0.50 -2.36
N TYR A 73 4.39 0.71 -1.78
CA TYR A 73 3.29 1.22 -0.98
C TYR A 73 2.02 1.35 -1.84
N HIS A 74 2.09 2.16 -2.89
CA HIS A 74 0.98 2.42 -3.82
C HIS A 74 0.47 1.16 -4.52
N CYS A 75 1.35 0.19 -4.83
CA CYS A 75 0.91 -1.12 -5.33
C CYS A 75 -0.14 -1.76 -4.42
N PHE A 76 0.01 -1.66 -3.10
CA PHE A 76 -0.94 -2.21 -2.14
C PHE A 76 -2.07 -1.24 -1.82
N SER A 77 -1.75 0.00 -1.46
CA SER A 77 -2.74 0.99 -1.01
C SER A 77 -3.65 1.47 -2.15
N ASP A 78 -3.13 1.61 -3.36
CA ASP A 78 -3.88 2.22 -4.48
C ASP A 78 -4.49 1.18 -5.44
N VAL A 79 -3.90 -0.03 -5.51
CA VAL A 79 -4.33 -1.06 -6.46
C VAL A 79 -4.82 -2.33 -5.77
N ILE A 80 -3.95 -3.06 -5.07
CA ILE A 80 -4.29 -4.42 -4.62
C ILE A 80 -5.37 -4.45 -3.54
N PHE A 81 -5.28 -3.58 -2.53
CA PHE A 81 -6.30 -3.52 -1.50
C PHE A 81 -7.65 -2.98 -2.03
N PRO A 82 -7.68 -1.89 -2.81
CA PRO A 82 -8.89 -1.45 -3.53
C PRO A 82 -9.49 -2.52 -4.45
N LEU A 83 -8.67 -3.31 -5.13
CA LEU A 83 -9.12 -4.43 -5.98
C LEU A 83 -9.70 -5.56 -5.13
N TYR A 84 -9.06 -5.94 -4.02
CA TYR A 84 -9.61 -6.91 -3.05
C TYR A 84 -10.96 -6.43 -2.50
N MET A 85 -11.09 -5.13 -2.20
CA MET A 85 -12.35 -4.53 -1.74
C MET A 85 -13.45 -4.59 -2.79
N THR A 86 -13.14 -4.20 -4.01
CA THR A 86 -14.10 -4.15 -5.10
C THR A 86 -14.56 -5.56 -5.52
N SER A 87 -13.68 -6.55 -5.41
CA SER A 87 -13.96 -7.96 -5.71
C SER A 87 -14.49 -8.77 -4.52
N PHE A 88 -14.61 -8.19 -3.32
CA PHE A 88 -14.77 -8.96 -2.09
C PHE A 88 -15.96 -9.93 -2.10
N SER A 89 -17.12 -9.51 -2.60
CA SER A 89 -18.33 -10.35 -2.67
C SER A 89 -18.44 -11.20 -3.94
N TYR A 90 -17.46 -11.13 -4.85
CA TYR A 90 -17.51 -11.77 -6.16
C TYR A 90 -16.33 -12.72 -6.42
N LYS A 91 -15.25 -12.64 -5.63
CA LYS A 91 -14.09 -13.54 -5.74
C LYS A 91 -14.48 -15.00 -5.45
N PRO A 92 -13.96 -15.99 -6.21
CA PRO A 92 -13.02 -15.84 -7.32
C PRO A 92 -13.69 -15.65 -8.69
N ASP A 93 -15.02 -15.55 -8.75
CA ASP A 93 -15.84 -15.51 -9.97
C ASP A 93 -16.02 -14.09 -10.54
N VAL A 94 -14.92 -13.38 -10.76
CA VAL A 94 -14.91 -11.99 -11.27
C VAL A 94 -13.81 -11.79 -12.31
N HIS A 95 -14.12 -11.16 -13.45
CA HIS A 95 -13.12 -10.84 -14.47
C HIS A 95 -12.35 -9.57 -14.13
N PHE A 96 -11.05 -9.57 -14.39
CA PHE A 96 -10.18 -8.41 -14.24
C PHE A 96 -9.79 -7.88 -15.61
N LEU A 97 -10.21 -6.66 -15.90
CA LEU A 97 -9.87 -5.92 -17.11
C LEU A 97 -8.92 -4.80 -16.69
N ILE A 98 -7.76 -4.73 -17.32
CA ILE A 98 -6.74 -3.74 -16.99
C ILE A 98 -6.44 -2.85 -18.19
N THR A 99 -6.46 -1.54 -17.98
CA THR A 99 -5.87 -0.55 -18.89
C THR A 99 -4.49 -0.14 -18.39
N ASP A 100 -3.69 0.48 -19.26
CA ASP A 100 -2.36 1.00 -18.91
C ASP A 100 -1.49 -0.10 -18.29
N TYR A 101 -1.48 -1.25 -18.96
CA TYR A 101 -0.91 -2.48 -18.45
C TYR A 101 0.58 -2.31 -18.14
N ARG A 102 0.97 -2.80 -16.97
CA ARG A 102 2.38 -2.79 -16.52
C ARG A 102 2.81 -4.19 -16.14
N ASP A 103 3.67 -4.81 -16.95
CA ASP A 103 4.26 -6.14 -16.70
C ASP A 103 4.80 -6.29 -15.28
N ILE A 104 5.50 -5.25 -14.79
CA ILE A 104 6.11 -5.25 -13.47
C ILE A 104 5.04 -5.36 -12.38
N LEU A 105 3.91 -4.65 -12.50
CA LEU A 105 2.81 -4.71 -11.53
C LEU A 105 2.20 -6.11 -11.51
N ILE A 106 1.87 -6.65 -12.68
CA ILE A 106 1.20 -7.95 -12.80
C ILE A 106 2.12 -9.07 -12.32
N ARG A 107 3.38 -9.10 -12.77
CA ARG A 107 4.36 -10.08 -12.28
C ARG A 107 4.57 -9.95 -10.78
N LYS A 108 4.68 -8.72 -10.26
CA LYS A 108 4.83 -8.48 -8.83
C LYS A 108 3.62 -8.95 -8.05
N THR A 109 2.42 -8.97 -8.62
CA THR A 109 1.17 -9.26 -7.91
C THR A 109 0.45 -10.55 -8.31
N HIS A 110 1.03 -11.33 -9.23
CA HIS A 110 0.50 -12.55 -9.83
C HIS A 110 -0.25 -13.46 -8.84
N GLU A 111 0.41 -13.92 -7.77
CA GLU A 111 -0.21 -14.83 -6.78
C GLU A 111 -1.49 -14.26 -6.14
N ILE A 112 -1.53 -12.95 -5.90
CA ILE A 112 -2.71 -12.28 -5.33
C ILE A 112 -3.82 -12.24 -6.36
N LEU A 113 -3.51 -11.82 -7.58
CA LEU A 113 -4.49 -11.67 -8.65
C LEU A 113 -5.13 -13.02 -9.02
N HIS A 114 -4.35 -14.09 -9.07
CA HIS A 114 -4.83 -15.46 -9.31
C HIS A 114 -5.68 -16.02 -8.15
N ARG A 115 -5.48 -15.53 -6.92
CA ARG A 115 -6.33 -15.89 -5.78
C ARG A 115 -7.62 -15.08 -5.72
N LEU A 116 -7.61 -13.87 -6.28
CA LEU A 116 -8.76 -12.98 -6.37
C LEU A 116 -9.70 -13.33 -7.53
N SER A 117 -9.17 -13.85 -8.64
CA SER A 117 -9.94 -14.25 -9.81
C SER A 117 -9.46 -15.58 -10.36
N ARG A 118 -10.40 -16.44 -10.72
CA ARG A 118 -10.11 -17.70 -11.45
C ARG A 118 -9.92 -17.48 -12.96
N TYR A 119 -10.22 -16.29 -13.46
CA TYR A 119 -10.12 -15.95 -14.87
C TYR A 119 -8.79 -15.24 -15.16
N PRO A 120 -8.23 -15.39 -16.38
CA PRO A 120 -7.06 -14.62 -16.77
C PRO A 120 -7.38 -13.12 -16.77
N ILE A 121 -6.37 -12.30 -16.47
CA ILE A 121 -6.46 -10.85 -16.60
C ILE A 121 -6.48 -10.51 -18.10
N VAL A 122 -7.40 -9.63 -18.49
CA VAL A 122 -7.52 -9.16 -19.86
C VAL A 122 -6.91 -7.77 -19.95
N GLU A 123 -5.87 -7.62 -20.76
CA GLU A 123 -5.30 -6.32 -21.14
C GLU A 123 -6.22 -5.68 -22.18
N ILE A 124 -7.16 -4.87 -21.71
CA ILE A 124 -8.28 -4.41 -22.56
C ILE A 124 -7.83 -3.42 -23.63
N ASP A 125 -6.70 -2.73 -23.44
CA ASP A 125 -6.14 -1.82 -24.44
C ASP A 125 -5.61 -2.55 -25.68
N ASN A 126 -5.35 -3.87 -25.58
CA ASN A 126 -4.87 -4.71 -26.67
C ASN A 126 -5.94 -5.64 -27.26
N GLU A 127 -7.17 -5.65 -26.71
CA GLU A 127 -8.32 -6.39 -27.24
C GLU A 127 -8.91 -5.69 -28.47
N ASN A 128 -8.16 -5.74 -29.59
CA ASN A 128 -8.61 -5.17 -30.85
C ASN A 128 -9.78 -5.98 -31.44
N GLU A 129 -10.79 -5.28 -31.97
CA GLU A 129 -11.97 -5.87 -32.63
C GLU A 129 -12.85 -6.79 -31.75
N GLN A 130 -12.60 -6.83 -30.44
CA GLN A 130 -13.45 -7.57 -29.49
C GLN A 130 -14.34 -6.61 -28.69
N VAL A 131 -15.59 -7.04 -28.48
CA VAL A 131 -16.57 -6.34 -27.66
C VAL A 131 -17.01 -7.28 -26.54
N HIS A 132 -16.50 -7.02 -25.34
CA HIS A 132 -16.83 -7.78 -24.15
C HIS A 132 -18.06 -7.21 -23.46
N CYS A 133 -19.12 -8.01 -23.37
CA CYS A 133 -20.35 -7.62 -22.71
C CYS A 133 -20.50 -8.35 -21.37
N TYR A 134 -20.71 -7.58 -20.31
CA TYR A 134 -20.92 -8.06 -18.96
C TYR A 134 -22.29 -7.60 -18.46
N HIS A 135 -23.00 -8.46 -17.73
CA HIS A 135 -24.24 -8.09 -17.07
C HIS A 135 -24.02 -7.12 -15.89
N LYS A 136 -22.81 -7.13 -15.33
CA LYS A 136 -22.39 -6.27 -14.23
C LYS A 136 -20.91 -5.92 -14.36
N MET A 137 -20.59 -4.65 -14.22
CA MET A 137 -19.21 -4.16 -14.26
C MET A 137 -18.99 -3.09 -13.19
N PHE A 138 -17.82 -3.12 -12.57
CA PHE A 138 -17.27 -2.03 -11.79
C PHE A 138 -16.25 -1.30 -12.65
N VAL A 139 -16.42 0.00 -12.81
CA VAL A 139 -15.49 0.85 -13.56
C VAL A 139 -14.72 1.69 -12.55
N GLY A 140 -13.48 1.28 -12.27
CA GLY A 140 -12.63 1.83 -11.22
C GLY A 140 -12.67 0.97 -9.95
N LEU A 141 -11.86 1.37 -8.97
CA LEU A 141 -11.72 0.68 -7.70
C LEU A 141 -12.41 1.46 -6.57
N LYS A 142 -13.01 0.73 -5.62
CA LYS A 142 -13.48 1.32 -4.36
C LYS A 142 -12.28 1.73 -3.52
N PHE A 143 -12.34 2.91 -2.92
CA PHE A 143 -11.27 3.44 -2.07
C PHE A 143 -11.87 4.22 -0.90
N HIS A 144 -11.60 3.76 0.32
CA HIS A 144 -12.06 4.42 1.55
C HIS A 144 -10.95 5.18 2.27
N GLY A 145 -9.72 5.09 1.75
CA GLY A 145 -8.50 5.54 2.39
C GLY A 145 -7.42 4.47 2.33
N ASP A 146 -6.24 4.84 2.80
CA ASP A 146 -5.02 4.03 2.73
C ASP A 146 -5.16 2.81 3.62
N LEU A 147 -5.38 1.63 3.04
CA LEU A 147 -5.48 0.36 3.78
C LEU A 147 -6.52 0.41 4.93
N ILE A 148 -7.63 1.11 4.72
CA ILE A 148 -8.74 1.23 5.68
C ILE A 148 -10.05 0.85 4.99
N VAL A 149 -10.98 0.28 5.76
CA VAL A 149 -12.35 -0.02 5.32
C VAL A 149 -13.31 0.86 6.12
N ASP A 150 -14.18 1.60 5.42
CA ASP A 150 -15.30 2.31 6.04
C ASP A 150 -16.25 1.32 6.72
N GLN A 151 -16.48 1.49 8.02
CA GLN A 151 -17.33 0.61 8.83
C GLN A 151 -18.80 0.66 8.40
N SER A 152 -19.23 1.73 7.72
CA SER A 152 -20.59 1.86 7.17
C SER A 152 -20.75 1.22 5.79
N SER A 153 -19.66 0.71 5.20
CA SER A 153 -19.70 0.16 3.84
C SER A 153 -20.38 -1.21 3.77
N PRO A 154 -21.05 -1.54 2.64
CA PRO A 154 -21.63 -2.87 2.43
C PRO A 154 -20.58 -3.99 2.49
N GLU A 155 -19.34 -3.72 2.08
CA GLU A 155 -18.23 -4.68 2.15
C GLU A 155 -17.90 -5.01 3.60
N HIS A 156 -17.86 -4.00 4.47
CA HIS A 156 -17.66 -4.22 5.90
C HIS A 156 -18.77 -5.07 6.51
N ALA A 157 -20.03 -4.76 6.17
CA ALA A 157 -21.19 -5.56 6.59
C ALA A 157 -21.12 -7.02 6.08
N ALA A 158 -20.50 -7.25 4.93
CA ALA A 158 -20.24 -8.59 4.38
C ALA A 158 -19.03 -9.31 5.02
N GLY A 159 -18.41 -8.71 6.05
CA GLY A 159 -17.27 -9.28 6.77
C GLY A 159 -15.89 -8.83 6.28
N MET A 160 -15.83 -7.80 5.44
CA MET A 160 -14.54 -7.23 5.02
C MET A 160 -13.90 -6.40 6.13
N SER A 161 -12.63 -6.72 6.41
CA SER A 161 -11.77 -5.95 7.29
C SER A 161 -10.31 -6.04 6.85
N MET A 162 -9.44 -5.23 7.46
CA MET A 162 -8.00 -5.37 7.28
C MET A 162 -7.47 -6.73 7.76
N GLN A 163 -8.07 -7.31 8.80
CA GLN A 163 -7.76 -8.68 9.22
C GLN A 163 -8.15 -9.71 8.16
N SER A 164 -9.30 -9.55 7.51
CA SER A 164 -9.71 -10.43 6.40
C SER A 164 -8.73 -10.34 5.22
N PHE A 165 -8.25 -9.13 4.91
CA PHE A 165 -7.28 -8.91 3.85
C PHE A 165 -5.91 -9.51 4.19
N ARG A 166 -5.42 -9.30 5.43
CA ARG A 166 -4.18 -9.96 5.90
C ARG A 166 -4.32 -11.48 5.87
N ARG A 167 -5.45 -12.04 6.31
CA ARG A 167 -5.71 -13.49 6.23
C ARG A 167 -5.64 -13.98 4.78
N PHE A 168 -6.29 -13.28 3.86
CA PHE A 168 -6.20 -13.60 2.43
C PHE A 168 -4.76 -13.58 1.91
N LEU A 169 -3.95 -12.58 2.28
CA LEU A 169 -2.54 -12.51 1.89
C LEU A 169 -1.72 -13.65 2.51
N ARG A 170 -1.98 -13.99 3.77
CA ARG A 170 -1.33 -15.10 4.46
C ARG A 170 -1.62 -16.43 3.78
N ASP A 171 -2.88 -16.68 3.43
CA ASP A 171 -3.27 -17.89 2.70
C ASP A 171 -2.63 -17.93 1.31
N THR A 172 -2.49 -16.76 0.67
CA THR A 172 -1.87 -16.63 -0.67
C THR A 172 -0.38 -17.01 -0.65
N TYR A 173 0.37 -16.64 0.38
CA TYR A 173 1.81 -16.96 0.48
C TYR A 173 2.13 -18.13 1.41
N SER A 174 1.11 -18.86 1.89
CA SER A 174 1.28 -19.95 2.86
C SER A 174 2.04 -19.50 4.11
N LEU A 175 1.64 -18.37 4.68
CA LEU A 175 2.24 -17.80 5.89
C LEU A 175 1.68 -18.51 7.13
N GLU A 176 2.44 -19.44 7.69
CA GLU A 176 1.98 -20.34 8.76
C GLU A 176 1.83 -19.65 10.12
N ARG A 177 2.68 -18.64 10.41
CA ARG A 177 2.79 -18.08 11.76
C ARG A 177 1.68 -17.07 12.04
N SER A 178 0.62 -17.47 12.73
CA SER A 178 -0.58 -16.64 12.93
C SER A 178 -0.35 -15.48 13.90
N ARG A 179 0.45 -15.68 14.95
CA ARG A 179 0.70 -14.72 16.02
C ARG A 179 2.20 -14.55 16.31
N ALA A 180 2.57 -13.36 16.77
CA ALA A 180 3.89 -13.06 17.32
C ALA A 180 4.15 -13.95 18.55
N LEU A 181 5.40 -13.97 19.04
CA LEU A 181 5.78 -14.82 20.16
C LEU A 181 4.81 -14.63 21.33
N GLU A 182 4.26 -15.73 21.83
CA GLU A 182 3.37 -15.65 22.98
C GLU A 182 4.14 -15.08 24.18
N PRO A 183 3.52 -14.22 25.01
CA PRO A 183 4.14 -13.61 26.18
C PRO A 183 4.90 -14.59 27.11
N ARG A 184 4.39 -15.83 27.23
CA ARG A 184 4.99 -16.90 28.06
C ARG A 184 6.32 -17.40 27.49
N LEU A 185 6.52 -17.29 26.19
CA LEU A 185 7.70 -17.77 25.46
C LEU A 185 8.72 -16.67 25.22
N VAL A 186 8.36 -15.37 25.26
CA VAL A 186 9.32 -14.27 25.13
C VAL A 186 10.46 -14.35 26.15
N LYS A 187 10.21 -14.88 27.36
CA LYS A 187 11.25 -15.12 28.37
C LYS A 187 12.17 -16.32 28.07
N ARG A 188 11.79 -17.17 27.11
CA ARG A 188 12.47 -18.44 26.75
C ARG A 188 13.08 -18.40 25.35
N THR A 189 12.62 -17.49 24.49
CA THR A 189 13.07 -17.32 23.10
C THR A 189 13.14 -15.83 22.76
N SER A 190 14.27 -15.39 22.22
CA SER A 190 14.47 -14.01 21.74
C SER A 190 13.50 -13.67 20.60
N PRO A 191 12.70 -12.60 20.70
CA PRO A 191 11.88 -12.13 19.61
C PRO A 191 12.68 -11.66 18.41
N ARG A 192 12.18 -11.93 17.21
CA ARG A 192 12.90 -11.62 15.97
C ARG A 192 12.56 -10.22 15.50
N LEU A 193 13.56 -9.36 15.37
CA LEU A 193 13.41 -8.00 14.88
C LEU A 193 14.00 -7.89 13.47
N MET A 194 13.17 -7.57 12.50
CA MET A 194 13.62 -7.24 11.15
C MET A 194 13.94 -5.75 11.06
N ILE A 195 15.12 -5.40 10.57
CA ILE A 195 15.42 -4.05 10.07
C ILE A 195 15.29 -4.06 8.56
N VAL A 196 14.38 -3.23 8.04
CA VAL A 196 14.21 -3.02 6.60
C VAL A 196 15.19 -1.93 6.16
N SER A 197 16.34 -2.38 5.64
CA SER A 197 17.45 -1.52 5.26
C SER A 197 17.14 -0.73 3.99
N ARG A 198 17.71 0.47 3.86
CA ARG A 198 17.74 1.25 2.61
C ARG A 198 19.18 1.42 2.12
N LYS A 199 19.38 1.42 0.79
CA LYS A 199 20.71 1.53 0.17
C LYS A 199 20.94 2.80 -0.65
N THR A 200 19.88 3.53 -1.00
CA THR A 200 19.94 4.66 -1.95
C THR A 200 19.66 6.01 -1.30
N SER A 201 18.62 6.12 -0.47
CA SER A 201 18.23 7.33 0.25
C SER A 201 17.69 6.98 1.63
N ARG A 202 17.64 7.94 2.56
CA ARG A 202 17.14 7.71 3.94
C ARG A 202 17.87 6.55 4.63
N ILE A 203 19.17 6.46 4.38
CA ILE A 203 20.02 5.38 4.90
C ILE A 203 20.25 5.60 6.39
N LEU A 204 20.13 4.55 7.19
CA LEU A 204 20.60 4.53 8.57
C LEU A 204 22.11 4.31 8.57
N LEU A 205 22.88 5.39 8.71
CA LEU A 205 24.35 5.37 8.66
C LEU A 205 24.96 4.53 9.80
N ASN A 206 24.25 4.40 10.91
CA ASN A 206 24.62 3.55 12.05
C ASN A 206 23.69 2.34 12.25
N GLU A 207 23.17 1.75 11.17
CA GLU A 207 22.34 0.53 11.22
C GLU A 207 23.00 -0.61 12.01
N GLY A 208 24.33 -0.74 11.93
CA GLY A 208 25.10 -1.74 12.69
C GLY A 208 25.02 -1.53 14.22
N GLU A 209 25.12 -0.27 14.68
CA GLU A 209 25.01 0.04 16.11
C GLU A 209 23.59 -0.14 16.62
N ILE A 210 22.59 0.23 15.80
CA ILE A 210 21.16 -0.03 16.10
C ILE A 210 20.92 -1.54 16.22
N SER A 211 21.48 -2.33 15.31
CA SER A 211 21.39 -3.80 15.33
C SER A 211 22.04 -4.36 16.60
N GLN A 212 23.23 -3.89 16.96
CA GLN A 212 23.91 -4.32 18.19
C GLN A 212 23.07 -4.00 19.43
N MET A 213 22.53 -2.77 19.54
CA MET A 213 21.67 -2.37 20.64
C MET A 213 20.41 -3.25 20.75
N ALA A 214 19.76 -3.55 19.63
CA ALA A 214 18.59 -4.44 19.62
C ALA A 214 18.95 -5.86 20.10
N ASN A 215 20.11 -6.39 19.70
CA ASN A 215 20.61 -7.67 20.22
C ASN A 215 20.88 -7.62 21.74
N GLU A 216 21.49 -6.54 22.24
CA GLU A 216 21.75 -6.35 23.67
C GLU A 216 20.46 -6.24 24.52
N ILE A 217 19.37 -5.71 23.93
CA ILE A 217 18.04 -5.68 24.56
C ILE A 217 17.39 -7.08 24.57
N GLY A 218 17.83 -7.99 23.70
CA GLY A 218 17.39 -9.39 23.66
C GLY A 218 16.63 -9.79 22.40
N PHE A 219 16.61 -8.96 21.35
CA PHE A 219 16.07 -9.34 20.04
C PHE A 219 17.06 -10.20 19.25
N ASP A 220 16.56 -11.13 18.44
CA ASP A 220 17.30 -11.76 17.34
C ASP A 220 17.13 -10.89 16.08
N VAL A 221 18.19 -10.17 15.70
CA VAL A 221 18.10 -9.16 14.63
C VAL A 221 18.39 -9.75 13.27
N VAL A 222 17.51 -9.48 12.30
CA VAL A 222 17.71 -9.79 10.88
C VAL A 222 17.62 -8.51 10.07
N THR A 223 18.59 -8.27 9.18
CA THR A 223 18.54 -7.14 8.24
C THR A 223 18.12 -7.63 6.86
N SER A 224 17.28 -6.87 6.16
CA SER A 224 16.89 -7.20 4.79
C SER A 224 16.57 -5.96 3.98
N ASP A 225 16.91 -6.01 2.69
CA ASP A 225 16.52 -4.99 1.72
C ASP A 225 15.23 -5.44 1.01
N ALA A 226 14.15 -4.67 1.20
CA ALA A 226 12.85 -4.97 0.59
C ALA A 226 12.83 -4.72 -0.93
N GLU A 227 13.70 -3.85 -1.45
CA GLU A 227 13.76 -3.48 -2.87
C GLU A 227 14.55 -4.52 -3.70
N LEU A 228 15.52 -5.22 -3.11
CA LEU A 228 16.36 -6.21 -3.80
C LEU A 228 15.79 -7.64 -3.81
N THR A 229 14.73 -7.92 -3.06
CA THR A 229 14.24 -9.30 -2.95
C THR A 229 13.34 -9.68 -4.14
N THR A 230 13.87 -10.48 -5.06
CA THR A 230 13.16 -10.91 -6.28
C THR A 230 12.04 -11.94 -6.02
N ASN A 231 12.13 -12.68 -4.91
CA ASN A 231 11.13 -13.67 -4.52
C ASN A 231 10.24 -13.13 -3.38
N ARG A 232 9.08 -12.62 -3.75
CA ARG A 232 8.10 -12.04 -2.82
C ARG A 232 7.57 -13.05 -1.81
N SER A 233 7.30 -14.30 -2.22
CA SER A 233 6.80 -15.34 -1.31
C SER A 233 7.82 -15.60 -0.20
N ARG A 234 9.10 -15.72 -0.57
CA ARG A 234 10.20 -15.87 0.39
C ARG A 234 10.33 -14.63 1.30
N PHE A 235 10.24 -13.43 0.74
CA PHE A 235 10.30 -12.20 1.54
C PHE A 235 9.14 -12.12 2.55
N ALA A 236 7.91 -12.41 2.10
CA ALA A 236 6.74 -12.46 2.95
C ALA A 236 6.87 -13.51 4.07
N GLN A 237 7.47 -14.67 3.78
CA GLN A 237 7.79 -15.69 4.79
C GLN A 237 8.84 -15.20 5.80
N THR A 238 9.89 -14.52 5.35
CA THR A 238 10.89 -13.91 6.25
C THR A 238 10.22 -12.89 7.15
N VAL A 239 9.39 -11.99 6.59
CA VAL A 239 8.63 -11.02 7.39
C VAL A 239 7.69 -11.71 8.37
N ASN A 240 6.96 -12.75 7.94
CA ASN A 240 6.05 -13.49 8.80
C ASN A 240 6.76 -14.21 9.96
N SER A 241 8.06 -14.47 9.81
CA SER A 241 8.90 -15.05 10.86
C SER A 241 9.36 -14.06 11.93
N CYS A 242 9.07 -12.76 11.77
CA CYS A 242 9.49 -11.70 12.68
C CYS A 242 8.36 -11.25 13.63
N ASP A 243 8.75 -10.76 14.80
CA ASP A 243 7.88 -10.18 15.83
C ASP A 243 7.85 -8.66 15.77
N VAL A 244 8.96 -8.06 15.33
CA VAL A 244 9.11 -6.62 15.16
C VAL A 244 9.61 -6.34 13.75
N MET A 245 9.04 -5.32 13.10
CA MET A 245 9.58 -4.72 11.87
C MET A 245 9.96 -3.28 12.14
N LEU A 246 11.22 -2.95 11.92
CA LEU A 246 11.79 -1.62 12.05
C LEU A 246 12.21 -1.11 10.68
N GLY A 247 11.86 0.13 10.35
CA GLY A 247 12.37 0.77 9.14
C GLY A 247 12.11 2.26 9.10
N VAL A 248 12.90 2.96 8.30
CA VAL A 248 12.65 4.37 7.99
C VAL A 248 11.39 4.48 7.12
N HIS A 249 10.62 5.54 7.30
CA HIS A 249 9.47 5.84 6.43
C HIS A 249 9.86 5.71 4.95
N GLY A 250 9.11 4.90 4.21
CA GLY A 250 9.38 4.55 2.81
C GLY A 250 10.41 3.42 2.59
N ALA A 251 10.93 2.75 3.62
CA ALA A 251 11.81 1.57 3.48
C ALA A 251 11.12 0.31 2.93
N GLY A 252 9.80 0.35 2.71
CA GLY A 252 9.00 -0.83 2.38
C GLY A 252 8.21 -1.39 3.56
N LEU A 253 7.85 -0.54 4.54
CA LEU A 253 7.07 -0.92 5.72
C LEU A 253 5.68 -1.50 5.41
N THR A 254 5.17 -1.33 4.19
CA THR A 254 3.94 -1.99 3.71
C THR A 254 3.99 -3.51 3.86
N ASN A 255 5.18 -4.10 3.93
CA ASN A 255 5.37 -5.50 4.26
C ASN A 255 4.84 -5.89 5.66
N MET A 256 4.48 -4.93 6.52
CA MET A 256 3.73 -5.18 7.75
C MET A 256 2.44 -5.99 7.53
N LEU A 257 1.87 -5.96 6.32
CA LEU A 257 0.75 -6.81 5.93
C LEU A 257 1.05 -8.32 6.12
N PHE A 258 2.32 -8.73 6.06
CA PHE A 258 2.78 -10.12 6.20
C PHE A 258 3.25 -10.50 7.60
N LEU A 259 3.35 -9.54 8.52
CA LEU A 259 3.66 -9.83 9.91
C LEU A 259 2.62 -10.79 10.50
N PRO A 260 2.92 -11.48 11.61
CA PRO A 260 1.90 -12.15 12.38
C PRO A 260 1.03 -11.15 13.17
N ASP A 261 -0.07 -11.63 13.75
CA ASP A 261 -0.88 -10.84 14.68
C ASP A 261 -0.10 -10.53 15.97
N ASN A 262 -0.38 -9.37 16.58
CA ASN A 262 0.32 -8.86 17.77
C ASN A 262 1.81 -8.53 17.55
N ALA A 263 2.26 -8.48 16.28
CA ALA A 263 3.58 -7.96 15.95
C ALA A 263 3.66 -6.44 16.19
N VAL A 264 4.88 -5.91 16.25
CA VAL A 264 5.15 -4.48 16.39
C VAL A 264 5.79 -3.93 15.11
N VAL A 265 5.29 -2.80 14.61
CA VAL A 265 5.96 -2.00 13.59
C VAL A 265 6.55 -0.76 14.25
N ILE A 266 7.84 -0.52 14.02
CA ILE A 266 8.53 0.69 14.43
C ILE A 266 8.87 1.48 13.18
N GLN A 267 8.26 2.65 13.03
CA GLN A 267 8.55 3.58 11.96
C GLN A 267 9.51 4.67 12.44
N ILE A 268 10.69 4.76 11.82
CA ILE A 268 11.56 5.93 11.96
C ILE A 268 11.03 7.01 11.01
N VAL A 269 10.53 8.10 11.57
CA VAL A 269 9.92 9.22 10.84
C VAL A 269 11.01 10.28 10.59
N PRO A 270 11.36 10.58 9.32
CA PRO A 270 12.32 11.63 8.99
C PRO A 270 11.97 12.98 9.60
N TYR A 271 13.00 13.77 9.90
CA TYR A 271 12.83 15.19 10.22
C TYR A 271 12.14 15.92 9.06
N GLY A 272 11.21 16.83 9.36
CA GLY A 272 10.49 17.63 8.38
C GLY A 272 8.96 17.45 8.43
N PRO A 273 8.22 18.09 7.52
CA PRO A 273 6.75 18.12 7.54
C PRO A 273 6.14 16.83 6.95
N ILE A 274 6.51 15.67 7.51
CA ILE A 274 6.08 14.35 7.03
C ILE A 274 5.15 13.60 8.01
N ASP A 275 4.98 14.11 9.23
CA ASP A 275 4.23 13.45 10.31
C ASP A 275 2.82 13.01 9.90
N TYR A 276 2.10 13.87 9.17
CA TYR A 276 0.75 13.56 8.71
C TYR A 276 0.74 12.36 7.76
N LEU A 277 1.64 12.36 6.77
CA LEU A 277 1.77 11.27 5.79
C LEU A 277 2.22 9.98 6.46
N ALA A 278 3.24 10.07 7.33
CA ALA A 278 3.68 8.94 8.14
C ALA A 278 2.52 8.30 8.92
N GLY A 279 1.64 9.12 9.51
CA GLY A 279 0.48 8.66 10.26
C GLY A 279 -0.54 7.93 9.40
N ILE A 280 -1.02 8.54 8.32
CA ILE A 280 -2.07 7.95 7.49
C ILE A 280 -1.61 6.70 6.73
N GLU A 281 -0.31 6.59 6.42
CA GLU A 281 0.22 5.47 5.64
C GLU A 281 0.47 4.19 6.47
N PHE A 282 0.88 4.33 7.74
CA PHE A 282 1.30 3.18 8.55
C PHE A 282 0.71 3.14 9.96
N ARG A 283 0.56 4.27 10.65
CA ARG A 283 -0.03 4.30 12.01
C ARG A 283 -1.50 3.94 11.97
N ASP A 284 -2.30 4.71 11.23
CA ASP A 284 -3.75 4.57 11.26
C ASP A 284 -4.22 3.21 10.70
N PRO A 285 -3.60 2.66 9.63
CA PRO A 285 -3.92 1.31 9.15
C PRO A 285 -3.57 0.18 10.13
N SER A 286 -2.53 0.36 10.97
CA SER A 286 -2.10 -0.68 11.92
C SER A 286 -3.20 -1.09 12.92
N TRP A 287 -4.09 -0.15 13.28
CA TRP A 287 -5.21 -0.40 14.20
C TRP A 287 -6.17 -1.45 13.66
N GLY A 288 -6.47 -1.41 12.36
CA GLY A 288 -7.31 -2.41 11.70
C GLY A 288 -6.60 -3.74 11.45
N MET A 289 -5.26 -3.76 11.55
CA MET A 289 -4.45 -4.93 11.24
C MET A 289 -4.26 -5.85 12.44
N ASN A 290 -4.45 -5.43 13.70
CA ASN A 290 -3.97 -6.19 14.88
C ASN A 290 -2.43 -6.26 14.95
N ILE A 291 -1.80 -5.12 14.68
CA ILE A 291 -0.36 -4.87 14.80
C ILE A 291 -0.22 -3.63 15.68
N SER A 292 0.72 -3.65 16.62
CA SER A 292 1.06 -2.45 17.40
C SER A 292 2.00 -1.55 16.61
N TYR A 293 1.82 -0.24 16.73
CA TYR A 293 2.64 0.74 16.04
C TYR A 293 3.41 1.61 17.04
N LEU A 294 4.69 1.82 16.76
CA LEU A 294 5.56 2.77 17.44
C LEU A 294 6.20 3.69 16.40
N GLU A 295 6.39 4.95 16.77
CA GLU A 295 7.15 5.90 15.95
C GLU A 295 8.38 6.40 16.69
N TYR A 296 9.45 6.63 15.94
CA TYR A 296 10.63 7.35 16.39
C TYR A 296 10.85 8.56 15.48
N LYS A 297 10.66 9.76 16.02
CA LYS A 297 10.87 11.01 15.28
C LYS A 297 12.33 11.41 15.32
N VAL A 298 12.93 11.48 14.14
CA VAL A 298 14.31 11.91 13.94
C VAL A 298 14.43 13.39 14.30
N ALA A 299 15.35 13.72 15.20
CA ALA A 299 15.74 15.09 15.49
C ALA A 299 16.66 15.65 14.39
N VAL A 300 16.80 16.96 14.32
CA VAL A 300 17.61 17.60 13.29
C VAL A 300 19.09 17.17 13.38
N GLU A 301 19.61 16.96 14.58
CA GLU A 301 21.00 16.54 14.83
C GLU A 301 21.27 15.11 14.37
N GLU A 302 20.24 14.27 14.34
CA GLU A 302 20.29 12.90 13.82
C GLU A 302 20.18 12.85 12.29
N SER A 303 19.79 13.97 11.66
CA SER A 303 19.62 14.11 10.23
C SER A 303 20.87 14.70 9.58
N SER A 304 21.25 14.19 8.40
CA SER A 304 22.33 14.78 7.61
C SER A 304 22.05 16.23 7.20
N LEU A 305 20.79 16.67 7.25
CA LEU A 305 20.39 18.07 7.00
C LEU A 305 21.16 19.05 7.90
N SER A 306 21.42 18.68 9.17
CA SER A 306 22.20 19.51 10.11
C SER A 306 23.63 19.82 9.63
N LYS A 307 24.17 19.01 8.71
CA LYS A 307 25.50 19.20 8.11
C LYS A 307 25.42 19.80 6.70
N GLN A 308 24.27 19.71 6.05
CA GLN A 308 24.05 20.17 4.68
C GLN A 308 23.59 21.64 4.63
N TYR A 309 22.88 22.11 5.67
CA TYR A 309 22.28 23.43 5.73
C TYR A 309 22.78 24.20 6.96
N ALA A 310 22.77 25.53 6.87
CA ALA A 310 23.10 26.39 8.01
C ALA A 310 22.02 26.27 9.10
N PRO A 311 22.36 26.45 10.39
CA PRO A 311 21.39 26.33 11.48
C PRO A 311 20.19 27.27 11.39
N ASP A 312 20.33 28.41 10.71
CA ASP A 312 19.30 29.41 10.48
C ASP A 312 18.55 29.22 9.15
N ASP A 313 18.95 28.25 8.31
CA ASP A 313 18.28 27.96 7.05
C ASP A 313 16.82 27.54 7.31
N PRO A 314 15.82 28.04 6.54
CA PRO A 314 14.42 27.65 6.67
C PRO A 314 14.16 26.15 6.56
N ILE A 315 15.01 25.38 5.87
CA ILE A 315 14.93 23.91 5.85
C ILE A 315 15.11 23.31 7.25
N ILE A 316 15.88 23.98 8.09
CA ILE A 316 16.12 23.60 9.47
C ILE A 316 15.09 24.25 10.39
N THR A 317 14.90 25.57 10.30
CA THR A 317 14.15 26.36 11.29
C THR A 317 12.64 26.41 11.05
N ASP A 318 12.19 26.32 9.80
CA ASP A 318 10.77 26.31 9.44
C ASP A 318 10.48 25.32 8.29
N PRO A 319 10.54 24.00 8.57
CA PRO A 319 10.30 22.99 7.55
C PRO A 319 8.91 23.07 6.92
N ASN A 320 7.92 23.61 7.65
CA ASN A 320 6.55 23.78 7.16
C ASN A 320 6.46 24.86 6.08
N SER A 321 7.23 25.96 6.17
CA SER A 321 7.30 26.93 5.07
C SER A 321 7.79 26.30 3.76
N TYR A 322 8.65 25.27 3.85
CA TYR A 322 9.16 24.57 2.68
C TYR A 322 8.10 23.66 2.05
N TYR A 323 7.15 23.14 2.84
CA TYR A 323 5.98 22.39 2.32
C TYR A 323 5.18 23.23 1.31
N ALA A 324 5.10 24.55 1.50
CA ALA A 324 4.38 25.46 0.60
C ALA A 324 4.97 25.49 -0.83
N LYS A 325 6.21 25.02 -1.03
CA LYS A 325 6.84 24.91 -2.35
C LYS A 325 6.39 23.66 -3.14
N GLY A 326 5.57 22.80 -2.54
CA GLY A 326 5.01 21.61 -3.17
C GLY A 326 5.76 20.32 -2.85
N TRP A 327 5.15 19.19 -3.24
CA TRP A 327 5.61 17.85 -2.91
C TRP A 327 7.03 17.54 -3.41
N ASP A 328 7.37 17.94 -4.64
CA ASP A 328 8.68 17.61 -5.22
C ASP A 328 9.84 18.24 -4.44
N ALA A 329 9.65 19.48 -3.95
CA ALA A 329 10.63 20.16 -3.12
C ALA A 329 10.80 19.44 -1.78
N LEU A 330 9.69 19.11 -1.11
CA LEU A 330 9.69 18.37 0.14
C LEU A 330 10.36 17.00 -0.02
N PHE A 331 9.97 16.24 -1.04
CA PHE A 331 10.52 14.92 -1.33
C PHE A 331 12.02 14.99 -1.56
N SER A 332 12.48 15.96 -2.36
CA SER A 332 13.89 16.16 -2.66
C SER A 332 14.72 16.36 -1.38
N VAL A 333 14.29 17.24 -0.48
CA VAL A 333 15.05 17.60 0.73
C VAL A 333 14.90 16.55 1.83
N TYR A 334 13.66 16.25 2.24
CA TYR A 334 13.39 15.49 3.46
C TYR A 334 13.23 13.98 3.24
N LEU A 335 13.20 13.50 1.99
CA LEU A 335 13.02 12.07 1.69
C LEU A 335 14.07 11.49 0.72
N HIS A 336 14.67 12.31 -0.14
CA HIS A 336 15.63 11.84 -1.14
C HIS A 336 17.07 12.13 -0.75
N ASN A 337 17.42 13.38 -0.46
CA ASN A 337 18.80 13.83 -0.24
C ASN A 337 19.20 13.83 1.25
N VAL A 338 18.60 12.96 2.06
CA VAL A 338 18.83 12.88 3.50
C VAL A 338 19.17 11.47 3.94
N ASN A 339 20.06 11.36 4.91
CA ASN A 339 20.41 10.14 5.64
C ASN A 339 20.42 10.42 7.15
N PHE A 340 20.45 9.37 7.96
CA PHE A 340 20.26 9.48 9.41
C PHE A 340 21.35 8.76 10.21
N THR A 341 21.79 9.38 11.29
CA THR A 341 22.59 8.77 12.35
C THR A 341 21.76 8.85 13.63
N ILE A 342 21.14 7.75 14.01
CA ILE A 342 20.15 7.72 15.10
C ILE A 342 20.86 7.78 16.45
N ASP A 343 20.35 8.63 17.34
CA ASP A 343 20.74 8.70 18.74
C ASP A 343 20.29 7.40 19.45
N LEU A 344 21.28 6.57 19.74
CA LEU A 344 21.10 5.27 20.38
C LEU A 344 20.48 5.39 21.78
N GLY A 345 20.81 6.43 22.55
CA GLY A 345 20.27 6.63 23.89
C GLY A 345 18.77 6.90 23.88
N ARG A 346 18.32 7.75 22.95
CA ARG A 346 16.89 8.04 22.72
C ARG A 346 16.18 6.84 22.12
N PHE A 347 16.76 6.23 21.09
CA PHE A 347 16.14 5.13 20.35
C PHE A 347 15.97 3.85 21.19
N LYS A 348 16.84 3.63 22.17
CA LYS A 348 16.72 2.53 23.13
C LYS A 348 15.34 2.47 23.79
N GLY A 349 14.74 3.62 24.10
CA GLY A 349 13.41 3.70 24.69
C GLY A 349 12.33 3.05 23.80
N THR A 350 12.38 3.30 22.49
CA THR A 350 11.44 2.73 21.51
C THR A 350 11.60 1.22 21.40
N LEU A 351 12.84 0.70 21.39
CA LEU A 351 13.11 -0.75 21.33
C LEU A 351 12.65 -1.47 22.60
N VAL A 352 12.86 -0.87 23.78
CA VAL A 352 12.37 -1.42 25.05
C VAL A 352 10.85 -1.45 25.07
N GLU A 353 10.18 -0.42 24.56
CA GLU A 353 8.72 -0.41 24.47
C GLU A 353 8.18 -1.48 23.52
N ALA A 354 8.82 -1.67 22.37
CA ALA A 354 8.48 -2.76 21.46
C ALA A 354 8.57 -4.14 22.15
N MET A 355 9.62 -4.36 22.96
CA MET A 355 9.77 -5.60 23.72
C MET A 355 8.64 -5.80 24.74
N LYS A 356 8.19 -4.73 25.42
CA LYS A 356 7.06 -4.81 26.36
C LYS A 356 5.76 -5.15 25.65
N LEU A 357 5.50 -4.57 24.48
CA LEU A 357 4.30 -4.85 23.69
C LEU A 357 4.20 -6.32 23.27
N LEU A 358 5.33 -7.02 23.09
CA LEU A 358 5.34 -8.46 22.81
C LEU A 358 5.10 -9.33 24.05
N GLN A 359 5.24 -8.76 25.25
CA GLN A 359 5.05 -9.46 26.53
C GLN A 359 3.64 -9.34 27.09
N HIS A 360 2.74 -8.65 26.37
CA HIS A 360 1.34 -8.43 26.73
C HIS A 360 0.44 -8.85 25.58
#